data_AF-A0A1I8JEG0-F1
#
_entry.id   AF-A0A1I8JEG0-F1
#
_cell.length_a   1.000
_cell.length_b   1.000
_cell.length_c   1.000
_cell.angle_alpha   90.00
_cell.angle_beta   90.00
_cell.angle_gamma   90.00
#
_symmetry.space_group_name_H-M   'P 1'
#
loop_
_entity.id
_entity.type
_entity.pdbx_description
1 polymer ?
#
loop_
_entity_poly.entity_id
_entity_poly.type
_entity_poly.pdbx_seq_one_letter_code
_entity_poly.pdbx_strand_id
1 'polypeptide(L)'
;LGSLIFVIDITGSMGSVINSVKSNIRRILSANTRFSNYVVATFGDPYVRRVIKTRSITAVRNFLKRLSARGGGDCPEYAMSGALDAAKSADSNSVMLLFTDASAKDKRRVGQVSSLAKRKRIRVFTVESGNMCGKAPEFKQLARKSFGEVSRLRSGTFNKLMEFLRRAVKGRISFSAFPRSPSALKKALRGKCRCRIVRHRRCKRFSSRCKRVRSTPSSLSSYKSKVGQCFEFRVTGRLRGNVWGSGIYTADSSLSKAAVHAGIVRNGQTKYIRVRVLRGRSSYRSTRRNGVKTRRYGRYRLSYKFIGSRSVPSKKPRGGGDCPEYAMSGALDAAKSADSNSVMLLFTDASAKDKRRVGQVSSLAKRKRIRVFTVESGNMCGKAPEFKQLARKSFGEVSRLRSGTFNKLMEFLRRAVKGRISFSAFPRSPSALKKALRGSEYFFLTYLTYEQQLQPRGLSVALKPTRNLLLMV
;
A
#
# COMPACT_ATOMS: atom_id res chain seq x y z
N LEU A 1 -5.36 -4.86 -7.26
CA LEU A 1 -4.23 -5.78 -7.51
C LEU A 1 -4.27 -6.79 -6.37
N GLY A 2 -4.09 -8.07 -6.65
CA GLY A 2 -4.08 -9.12 -5.63
C GLY A 2 -2.67 -9.45 -5.15
N SER A 3 -2.56 -10.58 -4.47
CA SER A 3 -1.30 -11.22 -4.06
C SER A 3 -0.88 -12.29 -5.08
N LEU A 4 0.43 -12.42 -5.31
CA LEU A 4 1.00 -13.63 -5.88
C LEU A 4 1.44 -14.53 -4.72
N ILE A 5 0.86 -15.72 -4.63
CA ILE A 5 0.98 -16.59 -3.46
C ILE A 5 1.75 -17.85 -3.86
N PHE A 6 2.75 -18.21 -3.06
CA PHE A 6 3.50 -19.47 -3.16
C PHE A 6 3.26 -20.28 -1.89
N VAL A 7 2.79 -21.51 -2.02
CA VAL A 7 2.62 -22.47 -0.93
C VAL A 7 3.53 -23.64 -1.26
N ILE A 8 4.56 -23.85 -0.45
CA ILE A 8 5.68 -24.73 -0.80
C ILE A 8 5.79 -25.82 0.26
N ASP A 9 5.64 -27.05 -0.19
CA ASP A 9 6.03 -28.25 0.54
C ASP A 9 7.55 -28.23 0.83
N ILE A 10 7.93 -28.51 2.08
CA ILE A 10 9.33 -28.48 2.54
C ILE A 10 9.89 -29.85 2.93
N THR A 11 9.23 -30.95 2.55
CA THR A 11 9.76 -32.30 2.79
C THR A 11 10.96 -32.64 1.90
N GLY A 12 11.68 -33.71 2.26
CA GLY A 12 12.94 -34.10 1.64
C GLY A 12 12.88 -34.26 0.11
N SER A 13 11.83 -34.89 -0.40
CA SER A 13 11.62 -35.17 -1.83
C SER A 13 11.42 -33.90 -2.68
N MET A 14 10.97 -32.81 -2.05
CA MET A 14 10.76 -31.52 -2.69
C MET A 14 12.05 -30.69 -2.86
N GLY A 15 13.22 -31.22 -2.46
CA GLY A 15 14.51 -30.52 -2.53
C GLY A 15 14.84 -29.91 -3.90
N SER A 16 14.67 -30.67 -4.99
CA SER A 16 14.93 -30.19 -6.37
C SER A 16 13.99 -29.06 -6.78
N VAL A 17 12.72 -29.13 -6.34
CA VAL A 17 11.69 -28.12 -6.58
C VAL A 17 12.00 -26.85 -5.81
N ILE A 18 12.32 -26.97 -4.52
CA ILE A 18 12.67 -25.85 -3.64
C ILE A 18 13.90 -25.10 -4.18
N ASN A 19 14.94 -25.83 -4.59
CA ASN A 19 16.13 -25.22 -5.19
C ASN A 19 15.81 -24.48 -6.49
N SER A 20 14.97 -25.07 -7.33
CA SER A 20 14.52 -24.42 -8.56
C SER A 20 13.66 -23.16 -8.30
N VAL A 21 12.81 -23.18 -7.28
CA VAL A 21 12.07 -21.99 -6.81
C VAL A 21 13.06 -20.93 -6.35
N LYS A 22 14.01 -21.25 -5.46
CA LYS A 22 15.03 -20.31 -4.96
C LYS A 22 15.81 -19.64 -6.09
N SER A 23 16.22 -20.40 -7.11
CA SER A 23 17.00 -19.89 -8.24
C SER A 23 16.21 -18.99 -9.19
N ASN A 24 14.90 -19.25 -9.37
CA ASN A 24 14.08 -18.54 -10.35
C ASN A 24 13.20 -17.43 -9.76
N ILE A 25 12.90 -17.48 -8.46
CA ILE A 25 11.92 -16.59 -7.83
C ILE A 25 12.26 -15.12 -8.07
N ARG A 26 13.54 -14.73 -7.99
CA ARG A 26 13.96 -13.33 -8.21
C ARG A 26 13.51 -12.81 -9.58
N ARG A 27 13.64 -13.62 -10.63
CA ARG A 27 13.24 -13.26 -12.01
C ARG A 27 11.72 -13.12 -12.15
N ILE A 28 10.96 -13.92 -11.41
CA ILE A 28 9.49 -13.84 -11.39
C ILE A 28 9.05 -12.57 -10.66
N LEU A 29 9.59 -12.33 -9.47
CA LEU A 29 9.19 -11.18 -8.65
C LEU A 29 9.60 -9.85 -9.30
N SER A 30 10.74 -9.78 -9.98
CA SER A 30 11.16 -8.57 -10.71
C SER A 30 10.33 -8.31 -11.97
N ALA A 31 9.81 -9.34 -12.62
CA ALA A 31 8.96 -9.22 -13.80
C ALA A 31 7.48 -8.92 -13.48
N ASN A 32 7.09 -8.95 -12.20
CA ASN A 32 5.69 -8.83 -11.80
C ASN A 32 5.15 -7.41 -12.03
N THR A 33 4.11 -7.32 -12.88
CA THR A 33 3.34 -6.10 -13.12
C THR A 33 1.87 -6.22 -12.66
N ARG A 34 1.45 -7.39 -12.17
CA ARG A 34 0.04 -7.76 -11.96
C ARG A 34 -0.38 -7.85 -10.50
N PHE A 35 0.55 -8.08 -9.59
CA PHE A 35 0.27 -8.28 -8.16
C PHE A 35 0.94 -7.20 -7.32
N SER A 36 0.27 -6.77 -6.25
CA SER A 36 0.75 -5.67 -5.38
C SER A 36 1.59 -6.13 -4.20
N ASN A 37 1.61 -7.42 -3.90
CA ASN A 37 2.40 -8.04 -2.84
C ASN A 37 2.52 -9.54 -3.09
N TYR A 38 3.33 -10.18 -2.25
CA TYR A 38 3.64 -11.59 -2.26
C TYR A 38 3.21 -12.21 -0.95
N VAL A 39 2.69 -13.43 -1.02
CA VAL A 39 2.49 -14.30 0.15
C VAL A 39 3.31 -15.55 -0.09
N VAL A 40 4.10 -15.95 0.91
CA VAL A 40 4.83 -17.21 0.86
C VAL A 40 4.49 -17.97 2.13
N ALA A 41 4.04 -19.21 1.96
CA ALA A 41 3.75 -20.13 3.04
C ALA A 41 4.45 -21.46 2.79
N THR A 42 4.72 -22.19 3.86
CA THR A 42 5.21 -23.57 3.77
C THR A 42 4.32 -24.52 4.56
N PHE A 43 4.43 -25.81 4.26
CA PHE A 43 3.86 -26.90 5.03
C PHE A 43 4.78 -28.11 4.94
N GLY A 44 4.61 -29.04 5.87
CA GLY A 44 5.27 -30.34 5.93
C GLY A 44 4.57 -31.17 6.99
N ASP A 45 5.22 -32.24 7.45
CA ASP A 45 4.72 -33.09 8.52
C ASP A 45 5.78 -33.27 9.61
N PRO A 46 5.54 -32.81 10.86
CA PRO A 46 4.32 -32.15 11.35
C PRO A 46 4.12 -30.74 10.78
N TYR A 47 2.85 -30.28 10.75
CA TYR A 47 2.53 -28.94 10.28
C TYR A 47 3.01 -27.85 11.25
N VAL A 48 3.92 -27.00 10.77
CA VAL A 48 4.31 -25.76 11.46
C VAL A 48 3.91 -24.55 10.62
N ARG A 49 3.11 -23.65 11.22
CA ARG A 49 2.67 -22.42 10.55
C ARG A 49 3.85 -21.49 10.24
N ARG A 50 4.18 -21.37 8.96
CA ARG A 50 5.16 -20.39 8.46
C ARG A 50 4.58 -19.67 7.26
N VAL A 51 4.15 -18.42 7.45
CA VAL A 51 3.56 -17.58 6.39
C VAL A 51 4.02 -16.14 6.53
N ILE A 52 4.40 -15.54 5.40
CA ILE A 52 4.70 -14.10 5.32
C ILE A 52 3.87 -13.43 4.23
N LYS A 53 3.52 -12.16 4.45
CA LYS A 53 3.00 -11.26 3.43
C LYS A 53 3.89 -10.04 3.33
N THR A 54 4.36 -9.74 2.13
CA THR A 54 5.34 -8.66 1.95
C THR A 54 5.27 -8.05 0.56
N ARG A 55 5.70 -6.80 0.44
CA ARG A 55 5.99 -6.16 -0.86
C ARG A 55 7.47 -6.25 -1.23
N SER A 56 8.32 -6.64 -0.28
CA SER A 56 9.77 -6.68 -0.46
C SER A 56 10.20 -7.99 -1.11
N ILE A 57 10.80 -7.88 -2.30
CA ILE A 57 11.44 -8.99 -3.00
C ILE A 57 12.54 -9.61 -2.11
N THR A 58 13.28 -8.76 -1.38
CA THR A 58 14.34 -9.20 -0.46
C THR A 58 13.76 -10.02 0.68
N ALA A 59 12.60 -9.64 1.23
CA ALA A 59 11.95 -10.41 2.30
C ALA A 59 11.49 -11.80 1.81
N VAL A 60 10.94 -11.90 0.59
CA VAL A 60 10.61 -13.20 -0.02
C VAL A 60 11.86 -14.06 -0.20
N ARG A 61 12.94 -13.47 -0.74
CA ARG A 61 14.20 -14.19 -0.95
C ARG A 61 14.79 -14.69 0.37
N ASN A 62 14.79 -13.86 1.41
CA ASN A 62 15.33 -14.22 2.72
C ASN A 62 14.47 -15.31 3.39
N PHE A 63 13.15 -15.29 3.20
CA PHE A 63 12.27 -16.38 3.64
C PHE A 63 12.63 -17.69 2.94
N LEU A 64 12.72 -17.69 1.61
CA LEU A 64 13.04 -18.90 0.83
C LEU A 64 14.43 -19.43 1.11
N LYS A 65 15.43 -18.57 1.34
CA LYS A 65 16.79 -18.96 1.70
C LYS A 65 16.86 -19.82 2.96
N ARG A 66 15.97 -19.58 3.93
CA ARG A 66 15.89 -20.32 5.20
C ARG A 66 15.18 -21.66 5.09
N LEU A 67 14.61 -21.98 3.93
CA LEU A 67 13.98 -23.28 3.71
C LEU A 67 15.06 -24.31 3.41
N SER A 68 15.11 -25.37 4.18
CA SER A 68 15.83 -26.61 3.87
C SER A 68 14.80 -27.71 3.69
N ALA A 69 14.99 -28.56 2.68
CA ALA A 69 14.22 -29.78 2.53
C ALA A 69 14.66 -30.72 3.66
N ARG A 70 13.88 -30.84 4.72
CA ARG A 70 14.20 -31.66 5.90
C ARG A 70 12.92 -32.23 6.45
N GLY A 71 13.02 -33.45 6.98
CA GLY A 71 11.88 -34.16 7.52
C GLY A 71 10.89 -34.61 6.45
N GLY A 72 9.71 -34.99 6.93
CA GLY A 72 8.76 -35.88 6.27
C GLY A 72 8.50 -37.01 7.25
N GLY A 73 7.29 -37.04 7.81
CA GLY A 73 6.82 -38.20 8.55
C GLY A 73 6.40 -39.28 7.56
N ASP A 74 5.13 -39.64 7.60
CA ASP A 74 4.44 -40.44 6.61
C ASP A 74 3.82 -39.56 5.52
N CYS A 75 3.75 -40.08 4.30
CA CYS A 75 2.83 -39.55 3.29
C CYS A 75 1.43 -40.06 3.61
N PRO A 76 0.39 -39.20 3.73
CA PRO A 76 0.20 -37.85 3.15
C PRO A 76 0.60 -36.63 4.03
N GLU A 77 0.57 -35.40 3.48
CA GLU A 77 1.07 -34.16 4.13
C GLU A 77 0.01 -33.06 4.43
N TYR A 78 0.37 -31.98 5.14
CA TYR A 78 -0.56 -30.91 5.56
C TYR A 78 -0.78 -29.74 4.56
N ALA A 79 -0.91 -30.07 3.28
CA ALA A 79 -1.03 -29.08 2.20
C ALA A 79 -2.21 -28.11 2.38
N MET A 80 -3.35 -28.54 2.94
CA MET A 80 -4.52 -27.66 3.07
C MET A 80 -4.37 -26.63 4.19
N SER A 81 -3.64 -26.95 5.26
CA SER A 81 -3.35 -26.00 6.35
C SER A 81 -2.42 -24.89 5.86
N GLY A 82 -1.36 -25.25 5.12
CA GLY A 82 -0.51 -24.28 4.43
C GLY A 82 -1.29 -23.38 3.46
N ALA A 83 -2.14 -23.99 2.63
CA ALA A 83 -2.98 -23.25 1.68
C ALA A 83 -3.99 -22.32 2.37
N LEU A 84 -4.61 -22.77 3.47
CA LEU A 84 -5.58 -22.00 4.24
C LEU A 84 -4.94 -20.75 4.84
N ASP A 85 -3.77 -20.89 5.46
CA ASP A 85 -3.06 -19.78 6.08
C ASP A 85 -2.53 -18.78 5.05
N ALA A 86 -2.06 -19.26 3.91
CA ALA A 86 -1.71 -18.41 2.78
C ALA A 86 -2.94 -17.63 2.26
N ALA A 87 -4.08 -18.29 2.09
CA ALA A 87 -5.33 -17.67 1.66
C ALA A 87 -5.88 -16.66 2.69
N LYS A 88 -5.73 -16.91 4.00
CA LYS A 88 -6.09 -15.97 5.07
C LYS A 88 -5.27 -14.68 4.98
N SER A 89 -3.96 -14.80 4.73
CA SER A 89 -3.03 -13.67 4.61
C SER A 89 -3.22 -12.86 3.32
N ALA A 90 -3.55 -13.54 2.22
CA ALA A 90 -3.64 -12.93 0.89
C ALA A 90 -4.78 -11.91 0.71
N ASP A 91 -4.57 -11.00 -0.24
CA ASP A 91 -5.60 -10.06 -0.70
C ASP A 91 -6.62 -10.74 -1.63
N SER A 92 -7.68 -10.02 -1.99
CA SER A 92 -8.64 -10.49 -3.00
C SER A 92 -8.09 -10.36 -4.44
N ASN A 93 -8.59 -11.19 -5.36
CA ASN A 93 -8.17 -11.31 -6.76
C ASN A 93 -6.71 -11.78 -6.90
N SER A 94 -6.35 -12.80 -6.13
CA SER A 94 -4.99 -13.34 -6.02
C SER A 94 -4.81 -14.62 -6.83
N VAL A 95 -3.56 -15.01 -7.05
CA VAL A 95 -3.21 -16.30 -7.64
C VAL A 95 -2.34 -17.05 -6.63
N MET A 96 -2.68 -18.32 -6.39
CA MET A 96 -1.94 -19.24 -5.54
C MET A 96 -1.32 -20.34 -6.38
N LEU A 97 -0.03 -20.56 -6.14
CA LEU A 97 0.75 -21.66 -6.68
C LEU A 97 1.11 -22.57 -5.50
N LEU A 98 0.51 -23.74 -5.45
CA LEU A 98 0.79 -24.77 -4.45
C LEU A 98 1.72 -25.80 -5.07
N PHE A 99 2.87 -26.07 -4.45
CA PHE A 99 3.85 -27.05 -4.92
C PHE A 99 3.91 -28.20 -3.92
N THR A 100 3.76 -29.43 -4.38
CA THR A 100 3.83 -30.66 -3.57
C THR A 100 4.07 -31.89 -4.45
N ASP A 101 4.55 -32.96 -3.85
CA ASP A 101 4.60 -34.30 -4.41
C ASP A 101 3.86 -35.32 -3.50
N ALA A 102 3.00 -34.84 -2.59
CA ALA A 102 2.20 -35.68 -1.71
C ALA A 102 0.70 -35.34 -1.80
N SER A 103 -0.13 -36.34 -1.54
CA SER A 103 -1.55 -36.11 -1.22
C SER A 103 -1.71 -35.41 0.14
N ALA A 104 -2.87 -34.81 0.41
CA ALA A 104 -3.11 -34.04 1.62
C ALA A 104 -3.74 -34.87 2.75
N LYS A 105 -3.03 -34.99 3.88
CA LYS A 105 -3.47 -35.57 5.15
C LYS A 105 -4.69 -34.85 5.72
N ASP A 106 -4.72 -33.53 5.52
CA ASP A 106 -5.78 -32.66 6.02
C ASP A 106 -6.84 -32.30 4.96
N LYS A 107 -7.13 -33.22 4.03
CA LYS A 107 -8.16 -33.10 2.97
C LYS A 107 -9.54 -32.62 3.46
N ARG A 108 -9.91 -32.88 4.72
CA ARG A 108 -11.13 -32.33 5.36
C ARG A 108 -11.21 -30.79 5.29
N ARG A 109 -10.08 -30.09 5.19
CA ARG A 109 -10.01 -28.63 5.11
C ARG A 109 -10.23 -28.06 3.70
N VAL A 110 -10.36 -28.88 2.65
CA VAL A 110 -10.58 -28.39 1.27
C VAL A 110 -11.81 -27.47 1.20
N GLY A 111 -12.88 -27.77 1.94
CA GLY A 111 -14.07 -26.91 2.04
C GLY A 111 -13.74 -25.51 2.57
N GLN A 112 -12.87 -25.40 3.57
CA GLN A 112 -12.45 -24.12 4.16
C GLN A 112 -11.59 -23.33 3.16
N VAL A 113 -10.61 -23.99 2.54
CA VAL A 113 -9.71 -23.34 1.55
C VAL A 113 -10.51 -22.87 0.34
N SER A 114 -11.34 -23.73 -0.24
CA SER A 114 -12.14 -23.41 -1.44
C SER A 114 -13.17 -22.31 -1.16
N SER A 115 -13.83 -22.31 0.00
CA SER A 115 -14.76 -21.25 0.38
C SER A 115 -14.05 -19.89 0.52
N LEU A 116 -12.89 -19.87 1.18
CA LEU A 116 -12.10 -18.65 1.32
C LEU A 116 -11.54 -18.18 -0.02
N ALA A 117 -11.05 -19.10 -0.86
CA ALA A 117 -10.57 -18.82 -2.20
C ALA A 117 -11.69 -18.22 -3.07
N LYS A 118 -12.90 -18.79 -3.04
CA LYS A 118 -14.07 -18.25 -3.75
C LYS A 118 -14.42 -16.84 -3.28
N ARG A 119 -14.54 -16.62 -1.96
CA ARG A 119 -14.84 -15.29 -1.37
C ARG A 119 -13.80 -14.23 -1.78
N LYS A 120 -12.52 -14.57 -1.72
CA LYS A 120 -11.43 -13.67 -2.08
C LYS A 120 -11.08 -13.69 -3.58
N ARG A 121 -11.76 -14.47 -4.41
CA ARG A 121 -11.40 -14.68 -5.83
C ARG A 121 -9.92 -15.06 -6.01
N ILE A 122 -9.45 -16.00 -5.18
CA ILE A 122 -8.13 -16.60 -5.29
C ILE A 122 -8.24 -17.78 -6.24
N ARG A 123 -7.40 -17.80 -7.27
CA ARG A 123 -7.27 -18.94 -8.19
C ARG A 123 -6.13 -19.83 -7.72
N VAL A 124 -6.42 -21.11 -7.45
CA VAL A 124 -5.43 -22.03 -6.88
C VAL A 124 -4.95 -22.99 -7.95
N PHE A 125 -3.68 -22.87 -8.32
CA PHE A 125 -3.00 -23.78 -9.22
C PHE A 125 -2.08 -24.68 -8.41
N THR A 126 -2.29 -25.99 -8.53
CA THR A 126 -1.43 -26.98 -7.88
C THR A 126 -0.41 -27.50 -8.89
N VAL A 127 0.84 -27.61 -8.46
CA VAL A 127 1.95 -28.19 -9.20
C VAL A 127 2.34 -29.46 -8.46
N GLU A 128 1.89 -30.58 -9.00
CA GLU A 128 2.27 -31.93 -8.58
C GLU A 128 3.62 -32.24 -9.23
N SER A 129 4.65 -32.43 -8.39
CA SER A 129 6.01 -32.77 -8.82
C SER A 129 6.25 -34.27 -8.77
N GLY A 130 6.97 -34.81 -9.74
CA GLY A 130 7.58 -36.15 -9.65
C GLY A 130 6.60 -37.32 -9.46
N ASN A 131 7.00 -38.27 -8.61
CA ASN A 131 6.23 -39.47 -8.26
C ASN A 131 5.35 -39.14 -7.05
N MET A 132 4.17 -38.59 -7.32
CA MET A 132 3.25 -38.20 -6.27
C MET A 132 2.87 -39.38 -5.38
N CYS A 133 3.04 -39.27 -4.06
CA CYS A 133 2.63 -40.32 -3.13
C CYS A 133 1.13 -40.20 -2.78
N GLY A 134 0.38 -41.27 -3.08
CA GLY A 134 -1.07 -41.35 -2.89
C GLY A 134 -1.92 -40.74 -4.01
N LYS A 135 -3.23 -41.03 -3.99
CA LYS A 135 -4.21 -40.39 -4.88
C LYS A 135 -4.60 -39.04 -4.29
N ALA A 136 -4.50 -37.96 -5.08
CA ALA A 136 -4.76 -36.60 -4.61
C ALA A 136 -5.98 -35.90 -5.26
N PRO A 137 -7.21 -36.47 -5.13
CA PRO A 137 -8.42 -35.87 -5.69
C PRO A 137 -8.75 -34.49 -5.09
N GLU A 138 -8.29 -34.19 -3.88
CA GLU A 138 -8.48 -32.94 -3.17
C GLU A 138 -7.96 -31.71 -3.94
N PHE A 139 -6.82 -31.83 -4.62
CA PHE A 139 -6.27 -30.72 -5.40
C PHE A 139 -7.09 -30.45 -6.65
N LYS A 140 -7.60 -31.50 -7.31
CA LYS A 140 -8.57 -31.35 -8.42
C LYS A 140 -9.85 -30.67 -7.93
N GLN A 141 -10.37 -31.08 -6.77
CA GLN A 141 -11.55 -30.47 -6.16
C GLN A 141 -11.31 -28.98 -5.84
N LEU A 142 -10.16 -28.66 -5.25
CA LEU A 142 -9.76 -27.29 -4.92
C LEU A 142 -9.58 -26.42 -6.16
N ALA A 143 -8.88 -26.91 -7.18
CA ALA A 143 -8.67 -26.23 -8.45
C ALA A 143 -10.02 -25.92 -9.13
N ARG A 144 -10.92 -26.91 -9.20
CA ARG A 144 -12.25 -26.73 -9.82
C ARG A 144 -13.08 -25.66 -9.10
N LYS A 145 -13.10 -25.68 -7.76
CA LYS A 145 -13.84 -24.71 -6.94
C LYS A 145 -13.21 -23.30 -6.93
N SER A 146 -11.97 -23.16 -7.36
CA SER A 146 -11.22 -21.89 -7.35
C SER A 146 -10.89 -21.33 -8.74
N PHE A 147 -11.40 -21.94 -9.83
CA PHE A 147 -11.04 -21.57 -11.22
C PHE A 147 -9.53 -21.64 -11.49
N GLY A 148 -8.89 -22.63 -10.87
CA GLY A 148 -7.49 -22.97 -11.03
C GLY A 148 -7.29 -24.22 -11.88
N GLU A 149 -6.14 -24.87 -11.71
CA GLU A 149 -5.75 -26.05 -12.50
C GLU A 149 -4.73 -26.89 -11.72
N VAL A 150 -4.66 -28.19 -12.02
CA VAL A 150 -3.60 -29.07 -11.51
C VAL A 150 -2.61 -29.35 -12.65
N SER A 151 -1.33 -29.15 -12.37
CA SER A 151 -0.22 -29.39 -13.30
C SER A 151 0.62 -30.54 -12.80
N ARG A 152 0.74 -31.59 -13.61
CA ARG A 152 1.63 -32.72 -13.33
C ARG A 152 2.91 -32.54 -14.12
N LEU A 153 4.01 -32.25 -13.42
CA LEU A 153 5.28 -31.94 -14.05
C LEU A 153 6.40 -32.80 -13.45
N ARG A 154 7.26 -33.32 -14.33
CA ARG A 154 8.53 -33.93 -13.95
C ARG A 154 9.56 -32.84 -13.61
N SER A 155 10.53 -33.16 -12.76
CA SER A 155 11.59 -32.24 -12.30
C SER A 155 12.26 -31.45 -13.44
N GLY A 156 12.60 -32.10 -14.56
CA GLY A 156 13.21 -31.45 -15.74
C GLY A 156 12.32 -30.43 -16.48
N THR A 157 11.03 -30.35 -16.15
CA THR A 157 10.07 -29.41 -16.78
C THR A 157 9.89 -28.13 -15.95
N PHE A 158 10.41 -28.10 -14.73
CA PHE A 158 10.11 -27.05 -13.76
C PHE A 158 10.69 -25.68 -14.13
N ASN A 159 11.88 -25.62 -14.75
CA ASN A 159 12.45 -24.37 -15.28
C ASN A 159 11.55 -23.74 -16.35
N LYS A 160 10.92 -24.56 -17.21
CA LYS A 160 9.95 -24.08 -18.21
C LYS A 160 8.69 -23.55 -17.53
N LEU A 161 8.25 -24.14 -16.42
CA LEU A 161 7.12 -23.62 -15.63
C LEU A 161 7.48 -22.25 -15.05
N MET A 162 8.70 -22.09 -14.52
CA MET A 162 9.15 -20.81 -13.99
C MET A 162 9.19 -19.71 -15.07
N GLU A 163 9.57 -20.06 -16.30
CA GLU A 163 9.47 -19.15 -17.44
C GLU A 163 8.02 -18.80 -17.80
N PHE A 164 7.11 -19.78 -17.76
CA PHE A 164 5.67 -19.53 -17.93
C PHE A 164 5.17 -18.54 -16.87
N LEU A 165 5.52 -18.75 -15.60
CA LEU A 165 5.13 -17.89 -14.50
C LEU A 165 5.66 -16.47 -14.69
N ARG A 166 6.94 -16.32 -15.05
CA ARG A 166 7.56 -15.02 -15.36
C ARG A 166 6.79 -14.27 -16.44
N ARG A 167 6.40 -14.95 -17.52
CA ARG A 167 5.57 -14.37 -18.60
C ARG A 167 4.15 -14.05 -18.13
N ALA A 168 3.57 -14.89 -17.28
CA ALA A 168 2.22 -14.72 -16.75
C ALA A 168 2.10 -13.50 -15.81
N VAL A 169 3.07 -13.32 -14.90
CA VAL A 169 3.12 -12.17 -13.98
C VAL A 169 3.48 -10.86 -14.68
N LYS A 170 4.17 -10.92 -15.82
CA LYS A 170 4.42 -9.78 -16.72
C LYS A 170 3.19 -9.42 -17.57
N GLY A 171 2.20 -10.31 -17.66
CA GLY A 171 0.99 -10.13 -18.47
C GLY A 171 1.11 -10.58 -19.92
N ARG A 172 2.20 -11.28 -20.30
CA ARG A 172 2.40 -11.84 -21.65
C ARG A 172 1.62 -13.13 -21.88
N ILE A 173 1.29 -13.86 -20.80
CA ILE A 173 0.47 -15.07 -20.84
C ILE A 173 -0.62 -14.97 -19.75
N SER A 174 -1.78 -15.60 -19.97
CA SER A 174 -2.83 -15.70 -18.96
C SER A 174 -2.57 -16.87 -18.00
N PHE A 175 -2.81 -16.67 -16.71
CA PHE A 175 -2.90 -17.78 -15.75
C PHE A 175 -4.02 -18.78 -16.08
N SER A 176 -4.99 -18.41 -16.91
CA SER A 176 -5.97 -19.39 -17.42
C SER A 176 -5.38 -20.38 -18.43
N ALA A 177 -4.19 -20.12 -18.96
CA ALA A 177 -3.44 -21.06 -19.78
C ALA A 177 -2.44 -21.87 -18.95
N PHE A 178 -2.67 -22.01 -17.63
CA PHE A 178 -1.80 -22.78 -16.77
C PHE A 178 -1.70 -24.22 -17.30
N PRO A 179 -0.48 -24.76 -17.48
CA PRO A 179 -0.29 -26.01 -18.19
C PRO A 179 -0.69 -27.19 -17.32
N ARG A 180 -1.48 -28.12 -17.87
CA ARG A 180 -1.82 -29.39 -17.18
C ARG A 180 -0.70 -30.44 -17.27
N SER A 181 0.13 -30.36 -18.31
CA SER A 181 1.15 -31.35 -18.65
C SER A 181 2.38 -30.70 -19.30
N PRO A 182 3.52 -31.41 -19.42
CA PRO A 182 4.71 -30.90 -20.12
C PRO A 182 4.44 -30.46 -21.56
N SER A 183 3.61 -31.20 -22.30
CA SER A 183 3.22 -30.86 -23.67
C SER A 183 2.39 -29.57 -23.73
N ALA A 184 1.43 -29.41 -22.80
CA ALA A 184 0.65 -28.19 -22.67
C ALA A 184 1.52 -26.98 -22.31
N LEU A 185 2.55 -27.16 -21.47
CA LEU A 185 3.52 -26.12 -21.13
C LEU A 185 4.36 -25.70 -22.35
N LYS A 186 4.86 -26.67 -23.13
CA LYS A 186 5.61 -26.39 -24.37
C LYS A 186 4.74 -25.58 -25.33
N LYS A 187 3.46 -25.95 -25.48
CA LYS A 187 2.48 -25.23 -26.32
C LYS A 187 2.20 -23.82 -25.80
N ALA A 188 1.99 -23.65 -24.49
CA ALA A 188 1.76 -22.36 -23.87
C ALA A 188 2.95 -21.40 -24.04
N LEU A 189 4.18 -21.91 -23.95
CA LEU A 189 5.40 -21.11 -24.14
C LEU A 189 5.66 -20.76 -25.61
N ARG A 190 5.35 -21.65 -26.56
CA ARG A 190 5.51 -21.39 -28.00
C ARG A 190 4.60 -20.29 -28.55
N GLY A 191 3.60 -19.84 -27.78
CA GLY A 191 2.68 -18.78 -28.23
C GLY A 191 1.70 -19.20 -29.34
N LYS A 192 1.75 -20.47 -29.80
CA LYS A 192 0.80 -21.06 -30.77
C LYS A 192 -0.54 -21.41 -30.10
N CYS A 193 -1.16 -20.46 -29.40
CA CYS A 193 -2.59 -20.57 -29.15
C CYS A 193 -3.29 -20.26 -30.47
N ARG A 194 -4.03 -21.22 -31.04
CA ARG A 194 -5.03 -20.88 -32.07
C ARG A 194 -5.88 -19.75 -31.49
N CYS A 195 -6.03 -18.65 -32.22
CA CYS A 195 -7.02 -17.63 -31.91
C CYS A 195 -8.38 -18.33 -31.89
N ARG A 196 -8.86 -18.76 -30.72
CA ARG A 196 -10.28 -19.05 -30.56
C ARG A 196 -10.94 -17.69 -30.74
N ILE A 197 -11.79 -17.56 -31.76
CA ILE A 197 -12.72 -16.44 -31.82
C ILE A 197 -13.65 -16.64 -30.62
N VAL A 198 -13.22 -16.09 -29.49
CA VAL A 198 -14.11 -15.91 -28.35
C VAL A 198 -14.98 -14.74 -28.80
N ARG A 199 -16.30 -14.91 -28.87
CA ARG A 199 -17.23 -13.78 -28.78
C ARG A 199 -16.98 -13.14 -27.41
N HIS A 200 -15.96 -12.30 -27.35
CA HIS A 200 -15.81 -11.37 -26.27
C HIS A 200 -17.06 -10.51 -26.36
N ARG A 201 -17.93 -10.57 -25.34
CA ARG A 201 -18.55 -9.31 -24.92
C ARG A 201 -17.36 -8.42 -24.61
N ARG A 202 -16.96 -7.60 -25.58
CA ARG A 202 -15.88 -6.64 -25.41
C ARG A 202 -16.38 -5.72 -24.31
N CYS A 203 -15.96 -5.96 -23.07
CA CYS A 203 -15.83 -4.88 -22.12
C CYS A 203 -14.92 -3.89 -22.83
N LYS A 204 -15.48 -2.81 -23.40
CA LYS A 204 -14.69 -1.70 -23.94
C LYS A 204 -13.64 -1.43 -22.88
N ARG A 205 -12.37 -1.66 -23.23
CA ARG A 205 -11.25 -1.44 -22.32
C ARG A 205 -11.41 0.02 -21.89
N PHE A 206 -11.77 0.25 -20.62
CA PHE A 206 -11.94 1.62 -20.16
C PHE A 206 -10.64 2.33 -20.43
N SER A 207 -10.70 3.37 -21.27
CA SER A 207 -9.55 4.17 -21.69
C SER A 207 -8.62 4.36 -20.49
N SER A 208 -7.36 3.98 -20.67
CA SER A 208 -6.30 4.20 -19.67
C SER A 208 -6.06 5.69 -19.45
N ARG A 209 -6.47 6.54 -20.41
CA ARG A 209 -6.43 7.99 -20.33
C ARG A 209 -7.80 8.55 -19.93
N CYS A 210 -7.83 9.33 -18.85
CA CYS A 210 -9.02 10.05 -18.41
C CYS A 210 -9.13 11.36 -19.20
N LYS A 211 -10.33 11.67 -19.73
CA LYS A 211 -10.58 12.94 -20.43
C LYS A 211 -10.47 14.07 -19.43
N ARG A 212 -9.53 15.01 -19.63
CA ARG A 212 -9.44 16.20 -18.80
C ARG A 212 -10.60 17.14 -19.14
N VAL A 213 -11.32 17.61 -18.12
CA VAL A 213 -12.43 18.55 -18.27
C VAL A 213 -11.99 19.92 -17.76
N ARG A 214 -12.26 20.98 -18.53
CA ARG A 214 -11.82 22.35 -18.21
C ARG A 214 -12.49 22.88 -16.95
N SER A 215 -13.81 22.70 -16.81
CA SER A 215 -14.59 23.10 -15.65
C SER A 215 -14.92 21.90 -14.76
N THR A 216 -14.82 22.08 -13.44
CA THR A 216 -15.18 21.06 -12.46
C THR A 216 -16.66 21.18 -12.11
N PRO A 217 -17.50 20.18 -12.40
CA PRO A 217 -18.91 20.24 -12.06
C PRO A 217 -19.12 20.02 -10.55
N SER A 218 -20.24 20.51 -10.03
CA SER A 218 -20.62 20.31 -8.62
C SER A 218 -20.90 18.84 -8.29
N SER A 219 -21.49 18.11 -9.24
CA SER A 219 -21.79 16.67 -9.18
C SER A 219 -21.63 16.04 -10.58
N LEU A 220 -21.86 14.73 -10.68
CA LEU A 220 -21.80 13.97 -11.93
C LEU A 220 -23.19 13.56 -12.44
N SER A 221 -24.27 14.20 -11.97
CA SER A 221 -25.65 13.89 -12.36
C SER A 221 -25.89 13.99 -13.88
N SER A 222 -25.21 14.91 -14.57
CA SER A 222 -25.32 15.07 -16.03
C SER A 222 -24.55 14.01 -16.84
N TYR A 223 -23.79 13.13 -16.20
CA TYR A 223 -22.91 12.17 -16.87
C TYR A 223 -23.58 10.82 -17.18
N LYS A 224 -24.92 10.77 -17.25
CA LYS A 224 -25.72 9.54 -17.45
C LYS A 224 -25.29 8.73 -18.68
N SER A 225 -25.02 9.40 -19.81
CA SER A 225 -24.56 8.76 -21.06
C SER A 225 -23.07 8.41 -21.08
N LYS A 226 -22.33 8.70 -19.99
CA LYS A 226 -20.88 8.53 -19.90
C LYS A 226 -20.48 7.39 -18.95
N VAL A 227 -21.40 6.47 -18.65
CA VAL A 227 -21.13 5.31 -17.80
C VAL A 227 -19.88 4.57 -18.25
N GLY A 228 -18.98 4.39 -17.29
CA GLY A 228 -17.71 3.70 -17.45
C GLY A 228 -16.56 4.59 -17.93
N GLN A 229 -16.84 5.74 -18.55
CA GLN A 229 -15.79 6.67 -18.97
C GLN A 229 -15.04 7.26 -17.75
N CYS A 230 -13.80 7.69 -18.00
CA CYS A 230 -12.96 8.33 -16.98
C CYS A 230 -12.75 9.81 -17.29
N PHE A 231 -12.87 10.64 -16.27
CA PHE A 231 -12.66 12.09 -16.34
C PHE A 231 -11.64 12.54 -15.31
N GLU A 232 -10.83 13.53 -15.65
CA GLU A 232 -9.90 14.21 -14.76
C GLU A 232 -10.38 15.65 -14.51
N PHE A 233 -10.63 15.99 -13.25
CA PHE A 233 -11.14 17.29 -12.83
C PHE A 233 -10.13 17.99 -11.92
N ARG A 234 -10.03 19.32 -11.99
CA ARG A 234 -9.29 20.12 -11.02
C ARG A 234 -10.21 20.46 -9.85
N VAL A 235 -10.13 19.68 -8.77
CA VAL A 235 -11.07 19.77 -7.64
C VAL A 235 -10.38 20.43 -6.45
N THR A 236 -11.03 21.46 -5.91
CA THR A 236 -10.72 22.02 -4.59
C THR A 236 -11.65 21.37 -3.56
N GLY A 237 -11.08 20.79 -2.50
CA GLY A 237 -11.85 20.18 -1.42
C GLY A 237 -12.71 21.20 -0.68
N ARG A 238 -13.98 20.87 -0.43
CA ARG A 238 -14.94 21.71 0.29
C ARG A 238 -15.78 20.84 1.23
N LEU A 239 -16.25 21.39 2.35
CA LEU A 239 -17.10 20.66 3.31
C LEU A 239 -18.62 20.87 3.09
N ARG A 240 -19.00 21.73 2.14
CA ARG A 240 -20.40 22.03 1.76
C ARG A 240 -20.96 21.02 0.75
N GLY A 241 -22.29 20.90 0.71
CA GLY A 241 -23.01 19.98 -0.18
C GLY A 241 -23.34 18.62 0.44
N ASN A 242 -24.18 17.85 -0.26
CA ASN A 242 -24.60 16.52 0.17
C ASN A 242 -23.72 15.44 -0.49
N VAL A 243 -23.49 14.34 0.24
CA VAL A 243 -22.74 13.18 -0.26
C VAL A 243 -23.41 11.92 0.25
N TRP A 244 -23.73 11.01 -0.66
CA TRP A 244 -24.32 9.72 -0.37
C TRP A 244 -23.38 8.59 -0.78
N GLY A 245 -23.18 7.63 0.12
CA GLY A 245 -22.28 6.50 -0.11
C GLY A 245 -20.86 6.67 0.42
N SER A 246 -20.04 5.64 0.17
CA SER A 246 -18.68 5.53 0.68
C SER A 246 -17.83 4.69 -0.27
N GLY A 247 -16.76 5.28 -0.81
CA GLY A 247 -15.94 4.71 -1.89
C GLY A 247 -16.59 4.76 -3.27
N ILE A 248 -17.87 4.35 -3.36
CA ILE A 248 -18.75 4.60 -4.50
C ILE A 248 -19.84 5.56 -4.04
N TYR A 249 -20.01 6.66 -4.76
CA TYR A 249 -20.94 7.73 -4.43
C TYR A 249 -22.05 7.80 -5.48
N THR A 250 -23.25 8.23 -5.07
CA THR A 250 -24.31 8.58 -6.01
C THR A 250 -23.87 9.74 -6.90
N ALA A 251 -24.34 9.80 -8.14
CA ALA A 251 -23.87 10.81 -9.08
C ALA A 251 -24.23 12.26 -8.71
N ASP A 252 -25.27 12.47 -7.92
CA ASP A 252 -25.68 13.76 -7.34
C ASP A 252 -24.85 14.18 -6.12
N SER A 253 -23.97 13.31 -5.60
CA SER A 253 -23.05 13.67 -4.52
C SER A 253 -22.07 14.75 -4.94
N SER A 254 -21.87 15.75 -4.07
CA SER A 254 -20.88 16.82 -4.25
C SER A 254 -19.48 16.25 -4.48
N LEU A 255 -18.89 16.53 -5.65
CA LEU A 255 -17.59 16.01 -6.03
C LEU A 255 -16.48 16.48 -5.07
N SER A 256 -16.50 17.75 -4.69
CA SER A 256 -15.55 18.35 -3.75
C SER A 256 -15.64 17.74 -2.36
N LYS A 257 -16.85 17.57 -1.80
CA LYS A 257 -17.02 17.00 -0.45
C LYS A 257 -16.78 15.49 -0.43
N ALA A 258 -17.18 14.78 -1.48
CA ALA A 258 -16.86 13.36 -1.63
C ALA A 258 -15.34 13.14 -1.74
N ALA A 259 -14.62 14.04 -2.40
CA ALA A 259 -13.16 13.97 -2.49
C ALA A 259 -12.47 14.21 -1.14
N VAL A 260 -13.01 15.10 -0.29
CA VAL A 260 -12.57 15.25 1.11
C VAL A 260 -12.90 14.00 1.91
N HIS A 261 -14.14 13.50 1.84
CA HIS A 261 -14.53 12.25 2.50
C HIS A 261 -13.63 11.07 2.09
N ALA A 262 -13.24 10.97 0.82
CA ALA A 262 -12.35 9.95 0.30
C ALA A 262 -10.87 10.13 0.73
N GLY A 263 -10.50 11.27 1.32
CA GLY A 263 -9.14 11.59 1.74
C GLY A 263 -8.21 11.94 0.58
N ILE A 264 -8.76 12.31 -0.58
CA ILE A 264 -7.98 12.61 -1.78
C ILE A 264 -7.46 14.05 -1.74
N VAL A 265 -8.30 14.96 -1.25
CA VAL A 265 -7.99 16.37 -1.00
C VAL A 265 -8.41 16.74 0.41
N ARG A 266 -7.68 17.66 1.05
CA ARG A 266 -8.14 18.34 2.28
C ARG A 266 -9.07 19.50 1.92
N ASN A 267 -9.77 20.05 2.92
CA ASN A 267 -10.56 21.28 2.74
C ASN A 267 -9.64 22.43 2.28
N GLY A 268 -9.98 23.11 1.18
CA GLY A 268 -9.15 24.14 0.55
C GLY A 268 -8.03 23.63 -0.36
N GLN A 269 -7.64 22.35 -0.28
CA GLN A 269 -6.58 21.79 -1.13
C GLN A 269 -7.10 21.53 -2.55
N THR A 270 -6.31 21.88 -3.56
CA THR A 270 -6.62 21.63 -4.97
C THR A 270 -5.75 20.54 -5.57
N LYS A 271 -6.38 19.53 -6.22
CA LYS A 271 -5.69 18.47 -6.97
C LYS A 271 -6.40 18.15 -8.28
N TYR A 272 -5.68 17.55 -9.21
CA TYR A 272 -6.29 16.84 -10.32
C TYR A 272 -6.79 15.47 -9.82
N ILE A 273 -8.09 15.22 -9.91
CA ILE A 273 -8.72 13.99 -9.44
C ILE A 273 -9.30 13.23 -10.62
N ARG A 274 -9.02 11.93 -10.68
CA ARG A 274 -9.57 11.03 -11.69
C ARG A 274 -10.78 10.30 -11.14
N VAL A 275 -11.87 10.39 -11.88
CA VAL A 275 -13.17 9.84 -11.51
C VAL A 275 -13.65 8.91 -12.61
N ARG A 276 -14.24 7.78 -12.22
CA ARG A 276 -14.93 6.89 -13.15
C ARG A 276 -16.42 6.94 -12.88
N VAL A 277 -17.20 7.22 -13.94
CA VAL A 277 -18.66 7.13 -13.91
C VAL A 277 -19.04 5.65 -13.94
N LEU A 278 -20.05 5.25 -13.18
CA LEU A 278 -20.50 3.87 -13.02
C LEU A 278 -22.03 3.83 -13.14
N ARG A 279 -22.57 2.64 -13.44
CA ARG A 279 -23.99 2.38 -13.20
C ARG A 279 -24.28 2.54 -11.70
N GLY A 280 -25.48 3.00 -11.39
CA GLY A 280 -25.91 3.09 -10.01
C GLY A 280 -26.09 1.73 -9.33
N ARG A 281 -26.30 1.75 -8.02
CA ARG A 281 -26.42 0.58 -7.14
C ARG A 281 -27.81 0.56 -6.52
N SER A 282 -28.21 -0.60 -6.02
CA SER A 282 -29.42 -0.77 -5.22
C SER A 282 -29.30 -0.12 -3.83
N SER A 283 -28.10 0.10 -3.31
CA SER A 283 -27.87 0.76 -2.02
C SER A 283 -26.48 1.39 -1.88
N TYR A 284 -26.40 2.39 -1.00
CA TYR A 284 -25.21 3.16 -0.66
C TYR A 284 -25.08 3.30 0.85
N ARG A 285 -23.96 2.81 1.40
CA ARG A 285 -23.70 2.86 2.85
C ARG A 285 -23.10 4.20 3.26
N SER A 286 -23.57 4.75 4.38
CA SER A 286 -22.96 5.91 5.05
C SER A 286 -21.68 5.53 5.79
N THR A 287 -20.67 6.41 5.77
CA THR A 287 -19.52 6.33 6.69
C THR A 287 -19.09 7.73 7.13
N ARG A 288 -18.33 7.80 8.24
CA ARG A 288 -17.58 9.00 8.62
C ARG A 288 -16.08 8.80 8.33
N ARG A 289 -15.50 9.64 7.47
CA ARG A 289 -14.07 9.60 7.09
C ARG A 289 -13.57 11.00 6.83
N ASN A 290 -12.32 11.28 7.21
CA ASN A 290 -11.65 12.57 6.95
C ASN A 290 -12.51 13.78 7.37
N GLY A 291 -13.12 13.71 8.56
CA GLY A 291 -13.99 14.77 9.09
C GLY A 291 -15.39 14.87 8.45
N VAL A 292 -15.68 14.14 7.38
CA VAL A 292 -16.97 14.18 6.67
C VAL A 292 -17.81 12.95 7.00
N LYS A 293 -19.09 13.13 7.36
CA LYS A 293 -20.09 12.05 7.44
C LYS A 293 -20.94 12.09 6.17
N THR A 294 -21.04 10.96 5.47
CA THR A 294 -21.93 10.82 4.30
C THR A 294 -23.30 10.30 4.72
N ARG A 295 -24.29 10.37 3.84
CA ARG A 295 -25.63 9.83 4.07
C ARG A 295 -25.77 8.45 3.42
N ARG A 296 -26.65 7.61 3.99
CA ARG A 296 -27.07 6.36 3.34
C ARG A 296 -28.08 6.71 2.25
N TYR A 297 -28.15 5.90 1.20
CA TYR A 297 -29.16 6.05 0.16
C TYR A 297 -29.56 4.70 -0.43
N GLY A 298 -30.79 4.62 -0.94
CA GLY A 298 -31.32 3.42 -1.58
C GLY A 298 -30.86 3.27 -3.03
N ARG A 299 -31.76 2.78 -3.89
CA ARG A 299 -31.46 2.59 -5.31
C ARG A 299 -31.26 3.95 -5.98
N TYR A 300 -30.16 4.09 -6.71
CA TYR A 300 -29.91 5.26 -7.54
C TYR A 300 -29.40 4.83 -8.90
N ARG A 301 -29.63 5.62 -9.96
CA ARG A 301 -29.40 5.18 -11.35
C ARG A 301 -27.95 5.37 -11.83
N LEU A 302 -27.19 6.28 -11.20
CA LEU A 302 -25.84 6.63 -11.64
C LEU A 302 -24.86 6.78 -10.47
N SER A 303 -23.59 6.46 -10.67
CA SER A 303 -22.58 6.58 -9.61
C SER A 303 -21.24 7.05 -10.12
N TYR A 304 -20.37 7.38 -9.18
CA TYR A 304 -18.97 7.55 -9.47
C TYR A 304 -18.08 6.99 -8.38
N LYS A 305 -16.82 6.72 -8.76
CA LYS A 305 -15.75 6.42 -7.82
C LYS A 305 -14.47 7.14 -8.22
N PHE A 306 -13.66 7.46 -7.23
CA PHE A 306 -12.32 7.96 -7.46
C PHE A 306 -11.38 6.82 -7.82
N ILE A 307 -10.48 7.05 -8.78
CA ILE A 307 -9.52 6.05 -9.26
C ILE A 307 -8.07 6.53 -9.26
N GLY A 308 -7.82 7.77 -8.86
CA GLY A 308 -6.48 8.33 -8.73
C GLY A 308 -6.50 9.84 -8.56
N SER A 309 -5.35 10.42 -8.24
CA SER A 309 -5.15 11.87 -8.17
C SER A 309 -3.72 12.23 -8.51
N ARG A 310 -3.50 13.45 -8.97
CA ARG A 310 -2.19 14.07 -9.16
C ARG A 310 -2.21 15.45 -8.53
N SER A 311 -1.13 15.82 -7.84
CA SER A 311 -0.97 17.19 -7.36
C SER A 311 -1.06 18.17 -8.53
N VAL A 312 -1.73 19.31 -8.33
CA VAL A 312 -1.53 20.41 -9.28
C VAL A 312 -0.05 20.78 -9.18
N PRO A 313 0.70 20.83 -10.29
CA PRO A 313 2.06 21.35 -10.24
C PRO A 313 2.00 22.70 -9.53
N SER A 314 2.70 22.82 -8.39
CA SER A 314 3.05 24.15 -7.91
C SER A 314 3.79 24.82 -9.06
N LYS A 315 3.56 26.13 -9.27
CA LYS A 315 4.49 26.90 -10.09
C LYS A 315 5.89 26.54 -9.60
N LYS A 316 6.85 26.24 -10.50
CA LYS A 316 8.27 26.18 -10.11
C LYS A 316 8.50 27.39 -9.20
N PRO A 317 9.04 27.22 -7.97
CA PRO A 317 9.52 28.39 -7.25
C PRO A 317 10.48 29.06 -8.23
N ARG A 318 10.17 30.29 -8.66
CA ARG A 318 11.21 31.13 -9.22
C ARG A 318 12.17 31.29 -8.05
N GLY A 319 13.36 30.72 -8.14
CA GLY A 319 14.38 30.92 -7.11
C GLY A 319 14.46 32.42 -6.87
N GLY A 320 14.22 32.84 -5.64
CA GLY A 320 14.42 34.23 -5.27
C GLY A 320 15.91 34.47 -5.34
N GLY A 321 16.35 35.33 -6.27
CA GLY A 321 17.72 35.85 -6.25
C GLY A 321 17.98 36.76 -5.05
N ASP A 322 16.94 37.09 -4.29
CA ASP A 322 16.99 38.10 -3.23
C ASP A 322 16.80 37.45 -1.87
N CYS A 323 17.84 37.53 -1.05
CA CYS A 323 17.73 37.45 0.39
C CYS A 323 17.23 38.81 0.93
N PRO A 324 16.17 38.89 1.78
CA PRO A 324 15.34 37.83 2.40
C PRO A 324 14.18 37.24 1.54
N GLU A 325 13.63 36.07 1.93
CA GLU A 325 12.60 35.30 1.19
C GLU A 325 11.16 35.29 1.77
N TYR A 326 10.12 34.99 0.99
CA TYR A 326 8.71 34.92 1.46
C TYR A 326 8.36 33.63 2.25
N ALA A 327 9.06 33.36 3.34
CA ALA A 327 8.89 32.14 4.13
C ALA A 327 7.54 32.08 4.89
N MET A 328 7.04 33.20 5.42
CA MET A 328 5.85 33.17 6.30
C MET A 328 4.54 32.99 5.55
N SER A 329 4.45 33.49 4.32
CA SER A 329 3.29 33.28 3.45
C SER A 329 3.14 31.80 3.11
N GLY A 330 4.25 31.13 2.76
CA GLY A 330 4.26 29.68 2.57
C GLY A 330 3.90 28.92 3.84
N ALA A 331 4.47 29.30 5.00
CA ALA A 331 4.16 28.69 6.28
C ALA A 331 2.68 28.87 6.69
N LEU A 332 2.08 30.01 6.37
CA LEU A 332 0.66 30.30 6.63
C LEU A 332 -0.25 29.39 5.81
N ASP A 333 0.05 29.22 4.52
CA ASP A 333 -0.73 28.35 3.63
C ASP A 333 -0.59 26.87 4.01
N ALA A 334 0.61 26.47 4.43
CA ALA A 334 0.87 25.16 5.01
C ALA A 334 0.04 24.94 6.30
N ALA A 335 0.05 25.89 7.23
CA ALA A 335 -0.73 25.81 8.47
C ALA A 335 -2.25 25.84 8.23
N LYS A 336 -2.74 26.60 7.24
CA LYS A 336 -4.15 26.59 6.82
C LYS A 336 -4.56 25.21 6.32
N SER A 337 -3.66 24.53 5.60
CA SER A 337 -3.87 23.21 5.00
C SER A 337 -3.60 22.03 5.94
N ALA A 338 -2.95 22.27 7.08
CA ALA A 338 -2.62 21.24 8.06
C ALA A 338 -3.84 20.90 8.95
N ASP A 339 -3.94 19.62 9.31
CA ASP A 339 -4.90 19.13 10.31
C ASP A 339 -4.40 19.48 11.73
N SER A 340 -5.28 19.44 12.73
CA SER A 340 -4.86 19.70 14.11
C SER A 340 -3.87 18.64 14.61
N ASN A 341 -2.95 19.02 15.51
CA ASN A 341 -1.85 18.19 16.03
C ASN A 341 -0.82 17.74 14.97
N SER A 342 -0.72 18.45 13.84
CA SER A 342 0.29 18.15 12.81
C SER A 342 1.68 18.63 13.21
N VAL A 343 2.71 18.04 12.61
CA VAL A 343 4.09 18.56 12.66
C VAL A 343 4.40 19.24 11.34
N MET A 344 4.90 20.47 11.39
CA MET A 344 5.34 21.24 10.24
C MET A 344 6.86 21.40 10.29
N LEU A 345 7.53 21.01 9.20
CA LEU A 345 8.96 21.22 9.02
C LEU A 345 9.15 22.35 8.00
N LEU A 346 9.85 23.40 8.41
CA LEU A 346 10.19 24.55 7.59
C LEU A 346 11.69 24.53 7.31
N PHE A 347 12.10 24.37 6.05
CA PHE A 347 13.50 24.45 5.66
C PHE A 347 13.77 25.85 5.08
N THR A 348 14.88 26.47 5.46
CA THR A 348 15.24 27.79 4.94
C THR A 348 16.74 28.01 5.00
N ASP A 349 17.28 28.70 4.00
CA ASP A 349 18.62 29.28 3.93
C ASP A 349 18.57 30.81 3.84
N ALA A 350 17.43 31.42 4.12
CA ALA A 350 17.28 32.86 4.21
C ALA A 350 16.44 33.31 5.42
N SER A 351 16.67 34.55 5.85
CA SER A 351 15.69 35.27 6.67
C SER A 351 14.38 35.52 5.90
N ALA A 352 13.28 35.80 6.60
CA ALA A 352 11.98 36.02 5.98
C ALA A 352 11.77 37.49 5.58
N LYS A 353 11.32 37.77 4.36
CA LYS A 353 10.89 39.09 3.85
C LYS A 353 9.55 39.52 4.43
N ASP A 354 8.73 38.56 4.87
CA ASP A 354 7.37 38.78 5.34
C ASP A 354 7.19 38.51 6.85
N LYS A 355 8.18 38.92 7.65
CA LYS A 355 8.22 38.77 9.12
C LYS A 355 6.94 39.23 9.83
N ARG A 356 6.26 40.25 9.29
CA ARG A 356 4.95 40.74 9.80
C ARG A 356 3.88 39.64 9.91
N ARG A 357 3.99 38.55 9.16
CA ARG A 357 3.04 37.43 9.17
C ARG A 357 3.32 36.37 10.25
N VAL A 358 4.43 36.45 10.99
CA VAL A 358 4.76 35.48 12.06
C VAL A 358 3.62 35.34 13.07
N GLY A 359 2.97 36.45 13.44
CA GLY A 359 1.79 36.45 14.32
C GLY A 359 0.63 35.62 13.77
N GLN A 360 0.36 35.73 12.46
CA GLN A 360 -0.71 34.97 11.78
C GLN A 360 -0.40 33.47 11.77
N VAL A 361 0.83 33.09 11.42
CA VAL A 361 1.26 31.69 11.38
C VAL A 361 1.23 31.08 12.78
N SER A 362 1.83 31.75 13.77
CA SER A 362 1.89 31.27 15.15
C SER A 362 0.50 31.15 15.78
N SER A 363 -0.40 32.12 15.58
CA SER A 363 -1.78 32.05 16.08
C SER A 363 -2.55 30.88 15.49
N LEU A 364 -2.41 30.63 14.18
CA LEU A 364 -3.03 29.50 13.52
C LEU A 364 -2.41 28.16 13.97
N ALA A 365 -1.10 28.11 14.12
CA ALA A 365 -0.39 26.94 14.61
C ALA A 365 -0.82 26.59 16.04
N LYS A 366 -0.86 27.58 16.95
CA LYS A 366 -1.33 27.40 18.33
C LYS A 366 -2.77 26.90 18.36
N ARG A 367 -3.69 27.54 17.62
CA ARG A 367 -5.10 27.13 17.53
C ARG A 367 -5.27 25.68 17.04
N LYS A 368 -4.47 25.26 16.07
CA LYS A 368 -4.49 23.89 15.53
C LYS A 368 -3.54 22.93 16.26
N ARG A 369 -2.83 23.36 17.31
CA ARG A 369 -1.76 22.58 17.96
C ARG A 369 -0.72 22.03 16.97
N ILE A 370 -0.37 22.82 15.96
CA ILE A 370 0.67 22.47 14.98
C ILE A 370 2.02 22.82 15.60
N ARG A 371 2.92 21.83 15.66
CA ARG A 371 4.30 22.04 16.11
C ARG A 371 5.19 22.41 14.94
N VAL A 372 5.82 23.58 14.98
CA VAL A 372 6.63 24.09 13.86
C VAL A 372 8.10 23.97 14.19
N PHE A 373 8.80 23.12 13.45
CA PHE A 373 10.25 22.96 13.53
C PHE A 373 10.90 23.61 12.32
N THR A 374 11.81 24.54 12.57
CA THR A 374 12.58 25.20 11.51
C THR A 374 13.95 24.55 11.40
N VAL A 375 14.38 24.28 10.17
CA VAL A 375 15.71 23.81 9.83
C VAL A 375 16.39 24.91 9.03
N GLU A 376 17.31 25.60 9.68
CA GLU A 376 18.15 26.64 9.08
C GLU A 376 19.39 25.98 8.45
N SER A 377 19.68 26.32 7.20
CA SER A 377 20.95 25.98 6.54
C SER A 377 22.10 26.73 7.20
N GLY A 378 23.28 26.10 7.26
CA GLY A 378 24.50 26.73 7.79
C GLY A 378 24.96 27.98 7.04
N ASN A 379 24.53 28.17 5.79
CA ASN A 379 24.92 29.29 4.93
C ASN A 379 23.80 30.35 4.83
N MET A 380 23.02 30.52 5.90
CA MET A 380 21.84 31.38 5.87
C MET A 380 22.18 32.86 5.69
N CYS A 381 21.47 33.56 4.80
CA CYS A 381 21.62 35.00 4.63
C CYS A 381 20.73 35.80 5.61
N GLY A 382 21.39 36.69 6.39
CA GLY A 382 20.75 37.58 7.36
C GLY A 382 20.47 36.96 8.73
N LYS A 383 20.09 37.80 9.72
CA LYS A 383 19.62 37.32 11.03
C LYS A 383 18.13 36.98 10.95
N ALA A 384 17.74 35.79 11.42
CA ALA A 384 16.37 35.29 11.32
C ALA A 384 15.68 35.05 12.69
N PRO A 385 15.56 36.06 13.56
CA PRO A 385 14.87 35.92 14.86
C PRO A 385 13.39 35.50 14.71
N GLU A 386 12.76 35.79 13.58
CA GLU A 386 11.38 35.44 13.27
C GLU A 386 11.09 33.94 13.38
N PHE A 387 12.02 33.06 12.98
CA PHE A 387 11.81 31.61 13.05
C PHE A 387 11.91 31.10 14.48
N LYS A 388 12.80 31.69 15.30
CA LYS A 388 12.86 31.42 16.74
C LYS A 388 11.56 31.84 17.42
N GLN A 389 11.03 33.00 17.07
CA GLN A 389 9.75 33.48 17.58
C GLN A 389 8.60 32.54 17.20
N LEU A 390 8.55 32.10 15.93
CA LEU A 390 7.54 31.16 15.44
C LEU A 390 7.61 29.80 16.14
N ALA A 391 8.81 29.23 16.27
CA ALA A 391 9.04 27.94 16.92
C ALA A 391 8.60 27.98 18.39
N ARG A 392 9.00 29.02 19.15
CA ARG A 392 8.60 29.21 20.56
C ARG A 392 7.08 29.29 20.71
N LYS A 393 6.41 30.08 19.87
CA LYS A 393 4.95 30.26 19.93
C LYS A 393 4.14 29.04 19.46
N SER A 394 4.79 28.03 18.90
CA SER A 394 4.15 26.82 18.35
C SER A 394 4.66 25.52 18.97
N PHE A 395 5.36 25.56 20.11
CA PHE A 395 5.90 24.36 20.78
C PHE A 395 6.82 23.51 19.89
N GLY A 396 7.55 24.19 19.01
CA GLY A 396 8.57 23.58 18.16
C GLY A 396 9.95 24.18 18.43
N GLU A 397 10.91 23.87 17.56
CA GLU A 397 12.31 24.23 17.77
C GLU A 397 12.97 24.70 16.47
N VAL A 398 14.05 25.47 16.60
CA VAL A 398 14.93 25.82 15.47
C VAL A 398 16.18 24.98 15.54
N SER A 399 16.52 24.35 14.42
CA SER A 399 17.70 23.51 14.27
C SER A 399 18.60 24.09 13.21
N ARG A 400 19.87 24.33 13.57
CA ARG A 400 20.89 24.79 12.61
C ARG A 400 21.70 23.60 12.15
N LEU A 401 21.61 23.30 10.86
CA LEU A 401 22.16 22.09 10.27
C LEU A 401 23.02 22.45 9.05
N ARG A 402 24.21 21.83 8.96
CA ARG A 402 25.10 21.99 7.79
C ARG A 402 24.56 21.18 6.60
N SER A 403 24.83 21.61 5.37
CA SER A 403 24.36 20.98 4.12
C SER A 403 24.53 19.45 4.09
N GLY A 404 25.66 18.93 4.59
CA GLY A 404 25.95 17.48 4.66
C GLY A 404 25.12 16.66 5.69
N THR A 405 24.24 17.29 6.48
CA THR A 405 23.46 16.61 7.53
C THR A 405 22.04 16.25 7.12
N PHE A 406 21.60 16.66 5.92
CA PHE A 406 20.23 16.46 5.43
C PHE A 406 19.82 14.98 5.40
N ASN A 407 20.67 14.08 4.91
CA ASN A 407 20.37 12.65 4.86
C ASN A 407 20.13 12.04 6.25
N LYS A 408 20.93 12.47 7.25
CA LYS A 408 20.78 12.04 8.65
C LYS A 408 19.50 12.59 9.27
N LEU A 409 19.13 13.84 8.95
CA LEU A 409 17.85 14.40 9.36
C LEU A 409 16.67 13.63 8.75
N MET A 410 16.75 13.27 7.46
CA MET A 410 15.71 12.47 6.80
C MET A 410 15.59 11.07 7.42
N GLU A 411 16.70 10.49 7.87
CA GLU A 411 16.70 9.25 8.65
C GLU A 411 16.02 9.43 10.02
N PHE A 412 16.36 10.48 10.77
CA PHE A 412 15.69 10.82 12.02
C PHE A 412 14.17 10.92 11.82
N LEU A 413 13.72 11.69 10.83
CA LEU A 413 12.30 11.88 10.51
C LEU A 413 11.62 10.54 10.16
N ARG A 414 12.28 9.69 9.37
CA ARG A 414 11.76 8.35 9.05
C ARG A 414 11.59 7.48 10.29
N ARG A 415 12.49 7.57 11.25
CA ARG A 415 12.43 6.82 12.52
C ARG A 415 11.37 7.38 13.44
N ALA A 416 11.23 8.70 13.50
CA ALA A 416 10.22 9.39 14.30
C ALA A 416 8.79 9.09 13.82
N VAL A 417 8.54 9.12 12.50
CA VAL A 417 7.24 8.73 11.92
C VAL A 417 6.89 7.26 12.19
N LYS A 418 7.90 6.39 12.37
CA LYS A 418 7.71 4.98 12.74
C LYS A 418 7.59 4.75 14.25
N GLY A 419 7.60 5.81 15.08
CA GLY A 419 7.55 5.73 16.53
C GLY A 419 8.83 5.18 17.18
N ARG A 420 9.95 5.13 16.46
CA ARG A 420 11.23 4.62 16.98
C ARG A 420 12.07 5.67 17.70
N ILE A 421 11.74 6.94 17.51
CA ILE A 421 12.34 8.11 18.16
C ILE A 421 11.21 9.11 18.41
N SER A 422 11.19 9.78 19.55
CA SER A 422 10.20 10.83 19.79
C SER A 422 10.52 12.10 19.00
N PHE A 423 9.48 12.77 18.47
CA PHE A 423 9.61 14.12 17.89
C PHE A 423 9.95 15.19 18.94
N SER A 424 9.83 14.91 20.25
CA SER A 424 10.38 15.79 21.29
C SER A 424 11.91 15.83 21.29
N ALA A 425 12.58 14.82 20.74
CA ALA A 425 14.03 14.79 20.58
C ALA A 425 14.51 15.42 19.26
N PHE A 426 13.78 16.44 18.77
CA PHE A 426 14.15 17.09 17.52
C PHE A 426 15.56 17.71 17.63
N PRO A 427 16.47 17.45 16.68
CA PRO A 427 17.88 17.71 16.91
C PRO A 427 18.26 19.15 16.62
N ARG A 428 18.58 19.91 17.68
CA ARG A 428 18.97 21.34 17.59
C ARG A 428 20.30 21.60 16.88
N SER A 429 21.17 20.59 16.80
CA SER A 429 22.52 20.70 16.24
C SER A 429 22.95 19.39 15.53
N PRO A 430 24.01 19.40 14.71
CA PRO A 430 24.56 18.20 14.10
C PRO A 430 24.99 17.13 15.12
N SER A 431 25.52 17.54 16.27
CA SER A 431 25.91 16.62 17.36
C SER A 431 24.68 16.00 18.02
N ALA A 432 23.63 16.79 18.29
CA ALA A 432 22.35 16.31 18.81
C ALA A 432 21.69 15.31 17.84
N LEU A 433 21.75 15.57 16.53
CA LEU A 433 21.26 14.67 15.49
C LEU A 433 22.00 13.32 15.51
N LYS A 434 23.33 13.35 15.62
CA LYS A 434 24.14 12.13 15.74
C LYS A 434 23.79 11.37 17.03
N LYS A 435 23.65 12.06 18.16
CA LYS A 435 23.26 11.46 19.45
C LYS A 435 21.87 10.82 19.40
N ALA A 436 20.88 11.52 18.84
CA ALA A 436 19.51 11.01 18.70
C ALA A 436 19.44 9.75 17.82
N LEU A 437 20.29 9.65 16.79
CA LEU A 437 20.37 8.45 15.94
C LEU A 437 21.08 7.27 16.62
N ARG A 438 22.01 7.52 17.54
CA ARG A 438 22.73 6.48 18.31
C ARG A 438 21.93 5.96 19.52
N GLY A 439 21.24 6.83 20.26
CA GLY A 439 20.65 6.53 21.57
C GLY A 439 19.37 5.68 21.59
N SER A 440 19.02 4.99 20.52
CA SER A 440 17.71 4.33 20.38
C SER A 440 17.57 2.94 20.99
N GLU A 441 18.64 2.36 21.52
CA GLU A 441 18.54 1.13 22.31
C GLU A 441 18.26 1.42 23.79
N TYR A 442 18.75 2.53 24.33
CA TYR A 442 18.60 2.85 25.75
C TYR A 442 17.29 3.58 26.10
N PHE A 443 16.71 4.36 25.18
CA PHE A 443 15.46 5.12 25.46
C PHE A 443 14.22 4.23 25.65
N PHE A 444 14.24 3.00 25.10
CA PHE A 444 13.15 2.04 25.28
C PHE A 444 13.17 1.39 26.67
N LEU A 445 14.37 1.19 27.25
CA LEU A 445 14.54 0.64 28.59
C LEU A 445 14.15 1.66 29.68
N THR A 446 14.48 2.94 29.51
CA THR A 446 14.14 3.98 30.50
C THR A 446 12.65 4.34 30.53
N TYR A 447 11.93 4.20 29.41
CA TYR A 447 10.47 4.41 29.38
C TYR A 447 9.68 3.24 29.98
N LEU A 448 10.20 2.00 29.89
CA LEU A 448 9.57 0.84 30.51
C LEU A 448 9.72 0.84 32.04
N THR A 449 10.85 1.34 32.57
CA THR A 449 11.07 1.38 34.02
C THR A 449 10.29 2.50 34.72
N TYR A 450 10.03 3.62 34.05
CA TYR A 450 9.29 4.75 34.63
C TYR A 450 7.77 4.51 34.72
N GLU A 451 7.19 3.68 33.83
CA GLU A 451 5.75 3.34 33.89
C GLU A 451 5.41 2.24 34.91
N GLN A 452 6.39 1.48 35.44
CA GLN A 452 6.11 0.43 36.43
C GLN A 452 5.96 0.95 37.87
N GLN A 453 6.34 2.20 38.16
CA GLN A 453 6.27 2.76 39.52
C GLN A 453 5.01 3.58 39.83
N LEU A 454 4.07 3.72 38.88
CA LEU A 454 2.84 4.47 39.09
C LEU A 454 1.60 3.67 38.65
N GLN A 455 1.03 2.91 39.58
CA GLN A 455 -0.38 2.52 39.57
C GLN A 455 -0.93 2.66 40.99
N PRO A 456 -2.18 3.15 41.18
CA PRO A 456 -3.34 2.47 40.61
C PRO A 456 -4.49 3.37 40.09
N ARG A 457 -5.37 2.73 39.32
CA ARG A 457 -6.73 3.13 38.90
C ARG A 457 -6.85 4.04 37.65
N GLY A 458 -7.15 3.37 36.53
CA GLY A 458 -8.07 3.82 35.49
C GLY A 458 -7.68 5.05 34.68
N LEU A 459 -6.94 4.87 33.57
CA LEU A 459 -7.04 5.82 32.46
C LEU A 459 -6.69 5.18 31.10
N SER A 460 -7.55 5.47 30.12
CA SER A 460 -7.40 5.08 28.72
C SER A 460 -6.23 5.82 28.06
N VAL A 461 -5.08 5.17 27.81
CA VAL A 461 -3.99 5.78 27.05
C VAL A 461 -4.19 5.55 25.55
N ALA A 462 -4.87 6.50 24.92
CA ALA A 462 -4.98 6.61 23.48
C ALA A 462 -3.65 7.14 22.88
N LEU A 463 -2.69 6.24 22.62
CA LEU A 463 -1.60 6.52 21.68
C LEU A 463 -2.16 6.68 20.26
N LYS A 464 -2.61 7.89 19.91
CA LYS A 464 -2.96 8.21 18.52
C LYS A 464 -1.68 8.40 17.71
N PRO A 465 -1.47 7.64 16.61
CA PRO A 465 -0.35 7.87 15.71
C PRO A 465 -0.50 9.26 15.06
N THR A 466 0.54 10.08 15.14
CA THR A 466 0.61 11.38 14.45
C THR A 466 0.58 11.15 12.94
N ARG A 467 -0.62 11.25 12.35
CA ARG A 467 -0.89 10.83 10.96
C ARG A 467 -0.48 11.83 9.87
N ASN A 468 0.13 12.97 10.17
CA ASN A 468 0.39 14.00 9.17
C ASN A 468 1.73 14.73 9.41
N LEU A 469 2.77 14.34 8.64
CA LEU A 469 4.00 15.13 8.48
C LEU A 469 3.83 16.02 7.24
N LEU A 470 4.01 17.33 7.40
CA LEU A 470 4.03 18.28 6.29
C LEU A 470 5.47 18.76 6.07
N LEU A 471 6.00 18.57 4.86
CA LEU A 471 7.33 19.03 4.44
C LEU A 471 7.15 20.28 3.56
N MET A 472 7.73 21.40 3.97
CA MET A 472 7.84 22.60 3.15
C MET A 472 9.33 22.84 2.87
N VAL A 473 9.69 22.77 1.59
CA VAL A 473 11.04 23.11 1.09
C VAL A 473 10.96 24.49 0.50
#